data_AF-A0A9Q9BAU0-F1
#
_entry.id   AF-A0A9Q9BAU0-F1
#
_cell.length_a   1.000
_cell.length_b   1.000
_cell.length_c   1.000
_cell.angle_alpha   90.00
_cell.angle_beta   90.00
_cell.angle_gamma   90.00
#
_symmetry.space_group_name_H-M   'P 1'
#
loop_
_entity.id
_entity.type
_entity.pdbx_description
1 polymer ?
#
loop_
_entity_poly.entity_id
_entity_poly.type
_entity_poly.pdbx_seq_one_letter_code
_entity_poly.pdbx_strand_id
1 'polypeptide(L)'
;MSESEPFSQRTDDASTGDSGIEPPMPDVDRRAYHARCAWLGRHLCTSLLAETVFRDASDSCTGTDLDAGLQAAFIDFPYYECLEKIDGLKTFQVDSSSDGGTEDMIKTFMTKVGLIVDQGDSEMRRRLSNLIQSRGTSTLPVRGIESGPPSPPASIDADLHAEIPLAFCTMRLQEWCTKRGKSVEYEGRQLNLDPVRWEMTCKVDGTVHTAHARTKGQAKHIASKNACEELGIDVSRT
;
A
#
# COMPACT_ATOMS: atom_id res chain seq x y z
N MET A 1 47.42 22.91 -67.51
CA MET A 1 47.02 23.13 -66.11
C MET A 1 45.52 23.01 -66.08
N SER A 2 45.03 21.98 -65.40
CA SER A 2 43.63 21.55 -65.42
C SER A 2 42.78 22.43 -64.52
N GLU A 3 41.74 23.03 -65.07
CA GLU A 3 40.70 23.73 -64.29
C GLU A 3 39.65 22.69 -63.90
N SER A 4 39.66 22.33 -62.61
CA SER A 4 38.69 21.44 -61.97
C SER A 4 37.52 22.25 -61.45
N GLU A 5 36.31 21.95 -61.96
CA GLU A 5 35.03 22.37 -61.39
C GLU A 5 34.85 21.80 -59.97
N PRO A 6 34.29 22.56 -59.02
CA PRO A 6 33.71 21.97 -57.83
C PRO A 6 32.22 21.69 -58.05
N PHE A 7 31.90 20.40 -58.07
CA PHE A 7 30.56 19.84 -57.86
C PHE A 7 29.93 20.46 -56.60
N SER A 8 28.87 21.24 -56.78
CA SER A 8 28.03 21.72 -55.68
C SER A 8 27.11 20.58 -55.25
N GLN A 9 27.55 19.85 -54.23
CA GLN A 9 26.86 18.70 -53.67
C GLN A 9 25.66 19.22 -52.84
N ARG A 10 24.44 19.01 -53.37
CA ARG A 10 23.20 19.08 -52.60
C ARG A 10 23.30 18.11 -51.43
N THR A 11 23.43 18.63 -50.22
CA THR A 11 23.08 17.90 -49.00
C THR A 11 21.62 18.20 -48.69
N ASP A 12 20.75 17.26 -49.09
CA ASP A 12 19.41 17.15 -48.56
C ASP A 12 19.52 16.73 -47.08
N ASP A 13 19.56 17.71 -46.18
CA ASP A 13 19.32 17.47 -44.75
C ASP A 13 17.81 17.25 -44.56
N ALA A 14 17.40 16.00 -44.74
CA ALA A 14 16.13 15.50 -44.23
C ALA A 14 16.18 15.51 -42.70
N SER A 15 15.91 16.68 -42.12
CA SER A 15 15.54 16.82 -40.71
C SER A 15 14.22 16.08 -40.51
N THR A 16 14.34 14.79 -40.19
CA THR A 16 13.23 13.97 -39.71
C THR A 16 13.09 14.31 -38.23
N GLY A 17 12.54 15.50 -37.96
CA GLY A 17 12.04 15.87 -36.64
C GLY A 17 10.83 14.99 -36.35
N ASP A 18 11.09 13.76 -35.91
CA ASP A 18 10.12 12.89 -35.27
C ASP A 18 9.82 13.45 -33.87
N SER A 19 9.20 14.61 -33.84
CA SER A 19 8.46 15.05 -32.66
C SER A 19 7.17 14.25 -32.64
N GLY A 20 7.29 12.99 -32.20
CA GLY A 20 6.19 12.16 -31.72
C GLY A 20 5.54 12.81 -30.52
N ILE A 21 4.84 13.93 -30.75
CA ILE A 21 3.89 14.49 -29.81
C ILE A 21 2.69 13.55 -29.91
N GLU A 22 2.75 12.50 -29.10
CA GLU A 22 1.62 11.62 -28.88
C GLU A 22 0.42 12.51 -28.49
N PRO A 23 -0.72 12.40 -29.21
CA PRO A 23 -1.85 13.27 -28.95
C PRO A 23 -2.25 13.14 -27.47
N PRO A 24 -2.49 14.26 -26.76
CA PRO A 24 -2.81 14.22 -25.34
C PRO A 24 -4.07 13.38 -25.13
N MET A 25 -3.91 12.29 -24.37
CA MET A 25 -4.99 11.37 -24.05
C MET A 25 -6.13 12.12 -23.37
N PRO A 26 -7.41 11.89 -23.75
CA PRO A 26 -8.56 12.50 -23.09
C PRO A 26 -8.54 12.27 -21.58
N ASP A 27 -8.97 13.24 -20.78
CA ASP A 27 -8.90 13.17 -19.31
C ASP A 27 -9.58 11.92 -18.70
N VAL A 28 -10.67 11.46 -19.32
CA VAL A 28 -11.40 10.25 -18.89
C VAL A 28 -10.54 9.00 -19.07
N ASP A 29 -9.84 8.90 -20.20
CA ASP A 29 -8.93 7.79 -20.51
C ASP A 29 -7.67 7.85 -19.64
N ARG A 30 -7.18 9.06 -19.36
CA ARG A 30 -6.03 9.28 -18.47
C ARG A 30 -6.30 8.79 -17.05
N ARG A 31 -7.47 9.13 -16.47
CA ARG A 31 -7.85 8.67 -15.13
C ARG A 31 -8.00 7.14 -15.06
N ALA A 32 -8.63 6.54 -16.07
CA ALA A 32 -8.77 5.09 -16.15
C ALA A 32 -7.41 4.39 -16.31
N TYR A 33 -6.51 4.97 -17.12
CA TYR A 33 -5.14 4.48 -17.26
C TYR A 33 -4.35 4.60 -15.95
N HIS A 34 -4.37 5.75 -15.27
CA HIS A 34 -3.72 5.92 -13.97
C HIS A 34 -4.26 4.95 -12.91
N ALA A 35 -5.56 4.65 -12.91
CA ALA A 35 -6.13 3.64 -12.01
C ALA A 35 -5.56 2.23 -12.29
N ARG A 36 -5.38 1.86 -13.57
CA ARG A 36 -4.72 0.59 -13.95
C ARG A 36 -3.25 0.58 -13.56
N CYS A 37 -2.53 1.69 -13.74
CA CYS A 37 -1.15 1.83 -13.29
C CYS A 37 -1.05 1.71 -11.75
N ALA A 38 -1.94 2.37 -11.01
CA ALA A 38 -1.99 2.25 -9.54
C ALA A 38 -2.21 0.80 -9.08
N TRP A 39 -3.09 0.07 -9.76
CA TRP A 39 -3.30 -1.35 -9.52
C TRP A 39 -2.03 -2.17 -9.80
N LEU A 40 -1.40 -1.95 -10.96
CA LEU A 40 -0.17 -2.64 -11.36
C LEU A 40 0.99 -2.39 -10.39
N GLY A 41 1.20 -1.12 -10.02
CA GLY A 41 2.24 -0.75 -9.08
C GLY A 41 2.01 -1.33 -7.68
N ARG A 42 0.76 -1.36 -7.21
CA ARG A 42 0.40 -2.03 -5.95
C ARG A 42 0.78 -3.51 -5.97
N HIS A 43 0.46 -4.22 -7.05
CA HIS A 43 0.81 -5.64 -7.19
C HIS A 43 2.32 -5.88 -7.20
N LEU A 44 3.07 -5.06 -7.94
CA LEU A 44 4.52 -5.17 -7.94
C LEU A 44 5.12 -4.91 -6.55
N CYS A 45 4.72 -3.81 -5.89
CA CYS A 45 5.18 -3.51 -4.54
C CYS A 45 4.84 -4.64 -3.55
N THR A 46 3.62 -5.18 -3.63
CA THR A 46 3.21 -6.33 -2.79
C THR A 46 4.13 -7.52 -3.02
N SER A 47 4.39 -7.88 -4.27
CA SER A 47 5.27 -9.00 -4.62
C SER A 47 6.69 -8.80 -4.08
N LEU A 48 7.28 -7.61 -4.26
CA LEU A 48 8.66 -7.32 -3.87
C LEU A 48 8.83 -7.24 -2.34
N LEU A 49 7.84 -6.66 -1.65
CA LEU A 49 7.85 -6.61 -0.19
C LEU A 49 7.59 -7.99 0.40
N ALA A 50 6.64 -8.77 -0.16
CA ALA A 50 6.39 -10.14 0.27
C ALA A 50 7.63 -11.03 0.09
N GLU A 51 8.35 -10.89 -1.02
CA GLU A 51 9.62 -11.60 -1.24
C GLU A 51 10.66 -11.24 -0.18
N THR A 52 10.76 -9.96 0.19
CA THR A 52 11.68 -9.50 1.23
C THR A 52 11.29 -10.07 2.60
N VAL A 53 10.02 -9.98 2.98
CA VAL A 53 9.49 -10.54 4.23
C VAL A 53 9.70 -12.06 4.29
N PHE A 54 9.42 -12.77 3.19
CA PHE A 54 9.59 -14.23 3.13
C PHE A 54 11.05 -14.65 3.24
N ARG A 55 11.96 -13.94 2.56
CA ARG A 55 13.40 -14.21 2.60
C ARG A 55 13.99 -14.01 3.99
N ASP A 56 13.49 -13.01 4.72
CA ASP A 56 14.04 -12.63 6.01
C ASP A 56 13.33 -13.37 7.19
N ALA A 57 12.24 -14.08 6.91
CA ALA A 57 11.49 -14.86 7.90
C ALA A 57 12.28 -16.08 8.40
N SER A 58 12.10 -16.44 9.67
CA SER A 58 12.66 -17.68 10.22
C SER A 58 11.83 -18.89 9.79
N ASP A 59 12.45 -20.07 9.82
CA ASP A 59 11.78 -21.35 9.51
C ASP A 59 10.56 -21.64 10.42
N SER A 60 10.46 -20.96 11.56
CA SER A 60 9.36 -21.06 12.51
C SER A 60 8.19 -20.11 12.24
N CYS A 61 8.31 -19.18 11.28
CA CYS A 61 7.26 -18.23 10.95
C CYS A 61 6.04 -18.94 10.35
N THR A 62 4.87 -18.63 10.87
CA THR A 62 3.60 -19.10 10.32
C THR A 62 3.12 -18.20 9.19
N GLY A 63 2.14 -18.66 8.40
CA GLY A 63 1.51 -17.81 7.38
C GLY A 63 0.94 -16.50 7.95
N THR A 64 0.37 -16.55 9.16
CA THR A 64 -0.14 -15.36 9.86
C THR A 64 0.98 -14.37 10.19
N ASP A 65 2.16 -14.86 10.57
CA ASP A 65 3.31 -13.99 10.88
C ASP A 65 3.84 -13.30 9.62
N LEU A 66 3.83 -14.01 8.49
CA LEU A 66 4.20 -13.44 7.18
C LEU A 66 3.20 -12.37 6.72
N ASP A 67 1.90 -12.62 6.88
CA ASP A 67 0.86 -11.63 6.55
C ASP A 67 0.98 -10.37 7.42
N ALA A 68 1.24 -10.54 8.73
CA ALA A 68 1.49 -9.43 9.64
C ALA A 68 2.77 -8.66 9.28
N GLY A 69 3.84 -9.38 8.93
CA GLY A 69 5.10 -8.79 8.48
C GLY A 69 4.93 -7.99 7.18
N LEU A 70 4.15 -8.51 6.23
CA LEU A 70 3.83 -7.79 5.00
C LEU A 70 3.02 -6.52 5.27
N GLN A 71 2.02 -6.57 6.15
CA GLN A 71 1.26 -5.38 6.54
C GLN A 71 2.15 -4.33 7.21
N ALA A 72 3.04 -4.75 8.12
CA ALA A 72 4.01 -3.86 8.75
C ALA A 72 4.96 -3.24 7.71
N ALA A 73 5.48 -4.04 6.78
CA ALA A 73 6.31 -3.55 5.68
C ALA A 73 5.60 -2.48 4.83
N PHE A 74 4.29 -2.59 4.60
CA PHE A 74 3.51 -1.56 3.92
C PHE A 74 3.32 -0.28 4.75
N ILE A 75 3.15 -0.39 6.07
CA ILE A 75 2.96 0.77 6.96
C ILE A 75 4.27 1.55 7.09
N ASP A 76 5.37 0.84 7.29
CA ASP A 76 6.69 1.42 7.56
C ASP A 76 7.45 1.81 6.28
N PHE A 77 6.89 1.50 5.11
CA PHE A 77 7.54 1.83 3.84
C PHE A 77 7.71 3.34 3.69
N PRO A 78 8.92 3.84 3.37
CA PRO A 78 9.18 5.27 3.26
C PRO A 78 8.71 5.83 1.91
N TYR A 79 7.38 5.93 1.72
CA TYR A 79 6.76 6.36 0.46
C TYR A 79 7.25 7.72 -0.02
N TYR A 80 7.39 8.69 0.90
CA TYR A 80 7.83 10.04 0.58
C TYR A 80 9.24 10.05 -0.02
N GLU A 81 10.21 9.42 0.65
CA GLU A 81 11.59 9.33 0.14
C GLU A 81 11.69 8.54 -1.17
N CYS A 82 10.85 7.51 -1.33
CA CYS A 82 10.86 6.70 -2.54
C CYS A 82 10.20 7.43 -3.72
N LEU A 83 9.22 8.29 -3.47
CA LEU A 83 8.61 9.14 -4.49
C LEU A 83 9.64 10.08 -5.14
N GLU A 84 10.44 10.77 -4.34
CA GLU A 84 11.50 11.66 -4.85
C GLU A 84 12.49 10.91 -5.76
N LYS A 85 12.85 9.68 -5.39
CA LYS A 85 13.75 8.84 -6.18
C LYS A 85 13.11 8.31 -7.46
N ILE A 86 11.82 7.98 -7.42
CA ILE A 86 11.05 7.60 -8.60
C ILE A 86 10.99 8.76 -9.60
N ASP A 87 10.78 9.99 -9.13
CA ASP A 87 10.79 11.17 -9.97
C ASP A 87 12.16 11.45 -10.61
N GLY A 88 13.23 11.05 -9.94
CA GLY A 88 14.58 11.02 -10.51
C GLY A 88 14.82 9.94 -11.57
N LEU A 89 13.99 8.88 -11.62
CA LEU A 89 14.06 7.87 -12.70
C LEU A 89 13.35 8.35 -13.95
N LYS A 90 12.11 8.83 -13.79
CA LYS A 90 11.31 9.43 -14.87
C LYS A 90 10.19 10.25 -14.23
N THR A 91 10.07 11.51 -14.63
CA THR A 91 9.04 12.40 -14.11
C THR A 91 7.70 12.09 -14.77
N PHE A 92 6.69 11.79 -13.96
CA PHE A 92 5.31 11.60 -14.42
C PHE A 92 4.38 12.59 -13.73
N GLN A 93 3.52 13.21 -14.52
CA GLN A 93 2.43 14.04 -14.01
C GLN A 93 1.27 13.12 -13.59
N VAL A 94 1.08 12.96 -12.28
CA VAL A 94 -0.04 12.21 -11.71
C VAL A 94 -0.91 13.21 -10.96
N ASP A 95 -2.19 13.23 -11.28
CA ASP A 95 -3.16 14.10 -10.59
C ASP A 95 -3.30 13.64 -9.13
N SER A 96 -2.70 14.38 -8.21
CA SER A 96 -2.93 14.25 -6.77
C SER A 96 -4.10 15.13 -6.34
N SER A 97 -4.86 14.66 -5.36
CA SER A 97 -5.92 15.46 -4.73
C SER A 97 -5.31 16.59 -3.90
N SER A 98 -5.98 17.75 -3.87
CA SER A 98 -5.50 18.93 -3.11
C SER A 98 -5.47 18.73 -1.60
N ASP A 99 -6.08 17.65 -1.09
CA ASP A 99 -6.18 17.35 0.34
C ASP A 99 -4.93 16.61 0.89
N GLY A 100 -4.00 16.22 0.01
CA GLY A 100 -2.60 15.90 0.36
C GLY A 100 -2.35 14.78 1.38
N GLY A 101 -3.35 13.95 1.68
CA GLY A 101 -3.24 12.91 2.71
C GLY A 101 -2.28 11.76 2.35
N THR A 102 -1.88 10.99 3.36
CA THR A 102 -1.02 9.80 3.21
C THR A 102 -1.57 8.80 2.19
N GLU A 103 -2.89 8.62 2.14
CA GLU A 103 -3.52 7.73 1.16
C GLU A 103 -3.31 8.19 -0.29
N ASP A 104 -3.35 9.50 -0.53
CA ASP A 104 -3.12 10.09 -1.85
C ASP A 104 -1.65 10.01 -2.25
N MET A 105 -0.73 10.19 -1.29
CA MET A 105 0.70 9.95 -1.48
C MET A 105 0.98 8.49 -1.87
N ILE A 106 0.43 7.53 -1.12
CA ILE A 106 0.57 6.09 -1.43
C ILE A 106 0.00 5.79 -2.82
N LYS A 107 -1.19 6.33 -3.14
CA LYS A 107 -1.80 6.15 -4.46
C LYS A 107 -0.94 6.73 -5.58
N THR A 108 -0.38 7.92 -5.37
CA THR A 108 0.54 8.57 -6.32
C THR A 108 1.78 7.72 -6.53
N PHE A 109 2.39 7.22 -5.44
CA PHE A 109 3.52 6.31 -5.50
C PHE A 109 3.19 5.07 -6.32
N MET A 110 2.11 4.35 -5.98
CA MET A 110 1.70 3.15 -6.72
C MET A 110 1.43 3.44 -8.20
N THR A 111 0.85 4.61 -8.51
CA THR A 111 0.60 5.02 -9.90
C THR A 111 1.92 5.20 -10.66
N LYS A 112 2.89 5.92 -10.08
CA LYS A 112 4.21 6.14 -10.72
C LYS A 112 4.98 4.84 -10.88
N VAL A 113 4.94 3.94 -9.90
CA VAL A 113 5.50 2.58 -10.01
C VAL A 113 4.88 1.87 -11.23
N GLY A 114 3.56 1.86 -11.35
CA GLY A 114 2.88 1.22 -12.49
C GLY A 114 3.22 1.85 -13.84
N LEU A 115 3.36 3.18 -13.90
CA LEU A 115 3.79 3.89 -15.11
C LEU A 115 5.21 3.50 -15.54
N ILE A 116 6.14 3.35 -14.59
CA ILE A 116 7.49 2.85 -14.88
C ILE A 116 7.46 1.40 -15.36
N VAL A 117 6.58 0.55 -14.81
CA VAL A 117 6.49 -0.84 -15.25
C VAL A 117 5.98 -0.95 -16.69
N ASP A 118 4.94 -0.18 -17.00
CA ASP A 118 4.27 -0.18 -18.30
C ASP A 118 5.14 0.46 -19.40
N GLN A 119 5.73 1.62 -19.12
CA GLN A 119 6.46 2.41 -20.12
C GLN A 119 7.99 2.34 -20.00
N GLY A 120 8.50 1.83 -18.88
CA GLY A 120 9.92 1.76 -18.63
C GLY A 120 10.59 0.63 -19.38
N ASP A 121 11.85 0.83 -19.71
CA ASP A 121 12.73 -0.23 -20.18
C ASP A 121 13.10 -1.20 -19.05
N SER A 122 13.81 -2.27 -19.41
CA SER A 122 14.24 -3.28 -18.44
C SER A 122 15.18 -2.73 -17.37
N GLU A 123 15.95 -1.67 -17.66
CA GLU A 123 16.88 -1.06 -16.70
C GLU A 123 16.12 -0.21 -15.67
N MET A 124 15.15 0.59 -16.09
CA MET A 124 14.26 1.34 -15.20
C MET A 124 13.49 0.40 -14.27
N ARG A 125 12.93 -0.69 -14.82
CA ARG A 125 12.24 -1.72 -14.01
C ARG A 125 13.19 -2.35 -12.99
N ARG A 126 14.42 -2.65 -13.38
CA ARG A 126 15.45 -3.19 -12.46
C ARG A 126 15.78 -2.19 -11.34
N ARG A 127 16.00 -0.92 -11.67
CA ARG A 127 16.26 0.15 -10.69
C ARG A 127 15.09 0.35 -9.73
N LEU A 128 13.87 0.30 -10.25
CA LEU A 128 12.65 0.38 -9.46
C LEU A 128 12.54 -0.78 -8.47
N SER A 129 12.75 -2.02 -8.91
CA SER A 129 12.74 -3.19 -8.03
C SER A 129 13.78 -3.08 -6.93
N ASN A 130 15.01 -2.67 -7.28
CA ASN A 130 16.08 -2.46 -6.30
C ASN A 130 15.72 -1.36 -5.28
N LEU A 131 15.11 -0.26 -5.74
CA LEU A 131 14.66 0.81 -4.86
C LEU A 131 13.67 0.29 -3.81
N ILE A 132 12.65 -0.44 -4.25
CA ILE A 132 11.60 -0.99 -3.36
C ILE A 132 12.20 -2.02 -2.39
N GLN A 133 12.98 -2.98 -2.89
CA GLN A 133 13.57 -4.05 -2.07
C GLN A 133 14.60 -3.52 -1.08
N SER A 134 15.40 -2.51 -1.44
CA SER A 134 16.42 -1.92 -0.54
C SER A 134 15.84 -1.20 0.68
N ARG A 135 14.52 -0.91 0.66
CA ARG A 135 13.82 -0.18 1.72
C ARG A 135 12.80 -1.03 2.47
N GLY A 136 12.52 -2.25 1.99
CA GLY A 136 11.61 -3.20 2.64
C GLY A 136 12.24 -4.02 3.77
N THR A 137 13.51 -3.84 4.09
CA THR A 137 14.30 -4.71 4.99
C THR A 137 14.31 -4.31 6.46
N SER A 138 13.55 -3.29 6.89
CA SER A 138 13.77 -2.67 8.21
C SER A 138 12.91 -3.18 9.37
N THR A 139 12.03 -4.17 9.21
CA THR A 139 10.91 -4.32 10.18
C THR A 139 10.68 -5.70 10.79
N LEU A 140 11.49 -6.71 10.52
CA LEU A 140 11.37 -7.93 11.33
C LEU A 140 12.02 -7.69 12.70
N PRO A 141 11.25 -7.74 13.82
CA PRO A 141 11.85 -7.71 15.13
C PRO A 141 12.59 -9.02 15.31
N VAL A 142 13.92 -8.97 15.17
CA VAL A 142 14.80 -9.96 15.79
C VAL A 142 14.49 -9.88 17.28
N ARG A 143 13.68 -10.82 17.79
CA ARG A 143 13.51 -11.03 19.24
C ARG A 143 14.83 -11.60 19.77
N GLY A 144 15.83 -10.72 19.87
CA GLY A 144 17.07 -10.91 20.59
C GLY A 144 16.86 -10.52 22.05
N ILE A 145 17.05 -11.49 22.93
CA ILE A 145 17.08 -11.35 24.37
C ILE A 145 18.29 -10.48 24.73
N GLU A 146 18.11 -9.19 25.06
CA GLU A 146 19.09 -8.45 25.88
C GLU A 146 18.40 -7.42 26.79
N SER A 147 18.95 -7.38 28.00
CA SER A 147 18.51 -6.71 29.22
C SER A 147 18.86 -5.22 29.28
N GLY A 148 17.96 -4.40 29.85
CA GLY A 148 18.30 -3.17 30.57
C GLY A 148 17.51 -1.90 30.16
N PRO A 149 17.00 -1.09 31.12
CA PRO A 149 16.21 0.12 30.85
C PRO A 149 17.10 1.36 30.67
N PRO A 150 16.61 2.39 29.96
CA PRO A 150 16.21 3.60 30.70
C PRO A 150 14.95 4.28 30.13
N SER A 151 14.11 4.80 31.03
CA SER A 151 12.97 5.66 30.70
C SER A 151 13.41 6.95 29.99
N PRO A 152 12.59 7.50 29.08
CA PRO A 152 12.57 8.93 28.80
C PRO A 152 11.35 9.63 29.45
N PRO A 153 11.46 10.95 29.70
CA PRO A 153 10.47 11.73 30.41
C PRO A 153 9.23 12.04 29.56
N ALA A 154 8.11 12.18 30.26
CA ALA A 154 6.84 12.63 29.71
C ALA A 154 6.93 14.08 29.19
N SER A 155 6.34 14.36 28.02
CA SER A 155 5.52 15.56 27.80
C SER A 155 4.96 15.65 26.35
N ILE A 156 3.64 15.42 26.22
CA ILE A 156 2.63 16.24 25.50
C ILE A 156 2.91 16.50 24.00
N ASP A 157 2.21 15.88 23.04
CA ASP A 157 0.79 16.12 22.76
C ASP A 157 -0.08 14.86 22.75
N ALA A 158 -1.12 14.92 23.59
CA ALA A 158 -2.28 14.05 23.54
C ALA A 158 -3.16 14.45 22.35
N ASP A 159 -3.55 13.48 21.50
CA ASP A 159 -4.95 13.11 21.22
C ASP A 159 -5.11 12.13 20.03
N LEU A 160 -4.17 11.20 19.83
CA LEU A 160 -4.45 9.98 19.04
C LEU A 160 -4.88 8.90 20.03
N HIS A 161 -6.19 8.77 20.20
CA HIS A 161 -6.82 7.64 20.87
C HIS A 161 -6.05 6.36 20.53
N ALA A 162 -5.70 5.63 21.58
CA ALA A 162 -5.08 4.31 21.55
C ALA A 162 -5.98 3.33 20.79
N GLU A 163 -5.94 3.37 19.46
CA GLU A 163 -6.61 2.40 18.61
C GLU A 163 -5.66 1.24 18.41
N ILE A 164 -5.92 0.16 19.14
CA ILE A 164 -5.57 -1.17 18.68
C ILE A 164 -6.01 -1.25 17.20
N PRO A 165 -5.14 -1.67 16.26
CA PRO A 165 -5.52 -1.77 14.86
C PRO A 165 -6.82 -2.56 14.78
N LEU A 166 -7.92 -1.95 14.30
CA LEU A 166 -9.25 -2.55 14.36
C LEU A 166 -9.29 -3.97 13.72
N ALA A 167 -8.39 -4.23 12.78
CA ALA A 167 -8.15 -5.55 12.19
C ALA A 167 -7.81 -6.64 13.22
N PHE A 168 -7.09 -6.29 14.30
CA PHE A 168 -6.69 -7.17 15.37
C PHE A 168 -7.90 -7.68 16.19
N CYS A 169 -8.95 -6.87 16.34
CA CYS A 169 -10.17 -7.28 17.05
C CYS A 169 -10.86 -8.46 16.36
N THR A 170 -10.92 -8.45 15.02
CA THR A 170 -11.51 -9.56 14.25
C THR A 170 -10.73 -10.86 14.45
N MET A 171 -9.40 -10.80 14.41
CA MET A 171 -8.55 -11.97 14.65
C MET A 171 -8.72 -12.51 16.08
N ARG A 172 -8.64 -11.63 17.09
CA ARG A 172 -8.80 -12.01 18.50
C ARG A 172 -10.15 -12.64 18.82
N LEU A 173 -11.22 -12.09 18.26
CA LEU A 173 -12.56 -12.66 18.41
C LEU A 173 -12.62 -14.09 17.84
N GLN A 174 -12.03 -14.30 16.66
CA GLN A 174 -12.03 -15.60 16.01
C GLN A 174 -11.18 -16.64 16.77
N GLU A 175 -10.01 -16.24 17.28
CA GLU A 175 -9.19 -17.07 18.18
C GLU A 175 -9.96 -17.47 19.44
N TRP A 176 -10.63 -16.51 20.08
CA TRP A 176 -11.40 -16.75 21.29
C TRP A 176 -12.57 -17.70 21.04
N CYS A 177 -13.30 -17.52 19.94
CA CYS A 177 -14.40 -18.41 19.54
C CYS A 177 -13.89 -19.84 19.32
N THR A 178 -12.78 -19.99 18.60
CA THR A 178 -12.13 -21.29 18.34
C THR A 178 -11.73 -21.99 19.64
N LYS A 179 -11.10 -21.27 20.58
CA LYS A 179 -10.70 -21.81 21.89
C LYS A 179 -11.87 -22.29 22.74
N ARG A 180 -13.06 -21.71 22.56
CA ARG A 180 -14.27 -22.05 23.32
C ARG A 180 -15.26 -22.93 22.56
N GLY A 181 -14.92 -23.38 21.35
CA GLY A 181 -15.82 -24.18 20.52
C GLY A 181 -17.08 -23.40 20.07
N LYS A 182 -16.99 -22.07 20.00
CA LYS A 182 -18.06 -21.19 19.51
C LYS A 182 -17.83 -20.82 18.05
N SER A 183 -18.90 -20.51 17.33
CA SER A 183 -18.83 -19.93 15.99
C SER A 183 -19.07 -18.42 16.03
N VAL A 184 -18.43 -17.72 15.10
CA VAL A 184 -18.70 -16.31 14.80
C VAL A 184 -19.24 -16.20 13.38
N GLU A 185 -20.38 -15.56 13.22
CA GLU A 185 -21.00 -15.33 11.91
C GLU A 185 -21.05 -13.84 11.60
N TYR A 186 -20.77 -13.48 10.35
CA TYR A 186 -20.79 -12.10 9.88
C TYR A 186 -21.82 -11.93 8.77
N GLU A 187 -22.72 -10.98 8.95
CA GLU A 187 -23.74 -10.61 7.97
C GLU A 187 -23.58 -9.13 7.61
N GLY A 188 -23.23 -8.85 6.36
CA GLY A 188 -22.95 -7.50 5.88
C GLY A 188 -24.04 -7.00 4.95
N ARG A 189 -24.61 -5.83 5.26
CA ARG A 189 -25.62 -5.17 4.44
C ARG A 189 -25.14 -3.78 4.05
N GLN A 190 -25.28 -3.42 2.78
CA GLN A 190 -25.10 -2.03 2.36
C GLN A 190 -26.39 -1.25 2.66
N LEU A 191 -26.26 -0.16 3.44
CA LEU A 191 -27.37 0.69 3.83
C LEU A 191 -27.64 1.77 2.79
N ASN A 192 -26.58 2.45 2.32
CA ASN A 192 -26.67 3.56 1.38
C ASN A 192 -25.63 3.41 0.26
N LEU A 193 -26.00 3.90 -0.93
CA LEU A 193 -25.11 3.99 -2.10
C LEU A 193 -24.33 5.31 -2.13
N ASP A 194 -24.92 6.41 -1.65
CA ASP A 194 -24.25 7.72 -1.58
C ASP A 194 -24.76 8.56 -0.38
N PRO A 195 -23.92 8.88 0.63
CA PRO A 195 -22.57 8.33 0.81
C PRO A 195 -22.64 6.82 1.11
N VAL A 196 -21.69 6.06 0.58
CA VAL A 196 -21.60 4.61 0.81
C VAL A 196 -21.55 4.33 2.32
N ARG A 197 -22.52 3.54 2.81
CA ARG A 197 -22.54 3.05 4.19
C ARG A 197 -22.80 1.56 4.24
N TRP A 198 -21.97 0.87 5.01
CA TRP A 198 -22.08 -0.55 5.31
C TRP A 198 -22.47 -0.75 6.76
N GLU A 199 -23.37 -1.69 6.98
CA GLU A 199 -23.65 -2.30 8.28
C GLU A 199 -23.02 -3.69 8.30
N MET A 200 -22.38 -4.03 9.41
CA MET A 200 -21.95 -5.39 9.69
C MET A 200 -22.58 -5.87 10.99
N THR A 201 -23.17 -7.04 10.95
CA THR A 201 -23.68 -7.77 12.11
C THR A 201 -22.75 -8.93 12.41
N CYS A 202 -22.20 -8.98 13.62
CA CYS A 202 -21.39 -10.05 14.17
C CYS A 202 -22.24 -10.85 15.16
N LYS A 203 -22.43 -12.15 14.92
CA LYS A 203 -23.19 -13.04 15.82
C LYS A 203 -22.22 -14.01 16.49
N VAL A 204 -22.20 -14.03 17.82
CA VAL A 204 -21.38 -14.95 18.62
C VAL A 204 -22.27 -15.61 19.66
N ASP A 205 -22.51 -16.91 19.54
CA ASP A 205 -23.26 -17.67 20.57
C ASP A 205 -24.63 -17.04 20.95
N GLY A 206 -25.35 -16.53 19.95
CA GLY A 206 -26.65 -15.89 20.11
C GLY A 206 -26.60 -14.39 20.49
N THR A 207 -25.44 -13.83 20.85
CA THR A 207 -25.29 -12.37 21.00
C THR A 207 -25.03 -11.73 19.65
N VAL A 208 -25.53 -10.51 19.47
CA VAL A 208 -25.52 -9.80 18.19
C VAL A 208 -24.91 -8.42 18.38
N HIS A 209 -23.83 -8.14 17.64
CA HIS A 209 -23.12 -6.87 17.70
C HIS A 209 -23.10 -6.25 16.31
N THR A 210 -23.62 -5.03 16.18
CA THR A 210 -23.72 -4.31 14.91
C THR A 210 -22.80 -3.10 14.87
N ALA A 211 -22.27 -2.79 13.69
CA ALA A 211 -21.51 -1.57 13.47
C ALA A 211 -21.67 -1.03 12.05
N HIS A 212 -21.48 0.29 11.90
CA HIS A 212 -21.58 1.00 10.64
C HIS A 212 -20.25 1.64 10.23
N ALA A 213 -19.91 1.58 8.95
CA ALA A 213 -18.73 2.26 8.41
C ALA A 213 -18.86 2.60 6.92
N ARG A 214 -17.88 3.34 6.39
CA ARG A 214 -17.80 3.67 4.95
C ARG A 214 -17.42 2.46 4.09
N THR A 215 -16.74 1.48 4.68
CA THR A 215 -16.32 0.25 3.98
C THR A 215 -16.82 -0.99 4.73
N LYS A 216 -17.08 -2.08 3.99
CA LYS A 216 -17.48 -3.37 4.58
C LYS A 216 -16.44 -3.91 5.58
N GLY A 217 -15.15 -3.74 5.28
CA GLY A 217 -14.05 -4.18 6.15
C GLY A 217 -14.02 -3.42 7.47
N GLN A 218 -14.11 -2.09 7.43
CA GLN A 218 -14.13 -1.27 8.64
C GLN A 218 -15.36 -1.58 9.52
N ALA A 219 -16.54 -1.76 8.91
CA ALA A 219 -17.75 -2.15 9.63
C ALA A 219 -17.56 -3.50 10.34
N LYS A 220 -16.91 -4.48 9.69
CA LYS A 220 -16.56 -5.76 10.30
C LYS A 220 -15.63 -5.64 11.50
N HIS A 221 -14.60 -4.81 11.38
CA HIS A 221 -13.64 -4.63 12.45
C HIS A 221 -14.27 -3.94 13.68
N ILE A 222 -15.10 -2.92 13.47
CA ILE A 222 -15.82 -2.26 14.56
C ILE A 222 -16.83 -3.22 15.21
N ALA A 223 -17.59 -3.99 14.42
CA ALA A 223 -18.50 -5.00 14.98
C ALA A 223 -17.76 -6.07 15.79
N SER A 224 -16.54 -6.44 15.37
CA SER A 224 -15.67 -7.36 16.12
C SER A 224 -15.13 -6.74 17.40
N LYS A 225 -14.76 -5.46 17.38
CA LYS A 225 -14.33 -4.70 18.56
C LYS A 225 -15.43 -4.67 19.62
N ASN A 226 -16.66 -4.31 19.22
CA ASN A 226 -17.81 -4.28 20.12
C ASN A 226 -18.06 -5.65 20.77
N ALA A 227 -17.95 -6.73 19.98
CA ALA A 227 -18.04 -8.09 20.50
C ALA A 227 -16.91 -8.43 21.48
N CYS A 228 -15.67 -8.04 21.20
CA CYS A 228 -14.55 -8.24 22.11
C CYS A 228 -14.73 -7.51 23.44
N GLU A 229 -15.17 -6.25 23.40
CA GLU A 229 -15.42 -5.44 24.61
C GLU A 229 -16.51 -6.07 25.49
N GLU A 230 -17.62 -6.51 24.89
CA GLU A 230 -18.73 -7.11 25.62
C GLU A 230 -18.39 -8.50 26.19
N LEU A 231 -17.60 -9.29 25.45
CA LEU A 231 -17.15 -10.61 25.88
C LEU A 231 -15.97 -10.55 26.87
N GLY A 232 -15.47 -9.34 27.20
CA GLY A 232 -14.31 -9.15 28.07
C GLY A 232 -13.02 -9.76 27.50
N ILE A 233 -12.90 -9.81 26.17
CA ILE A 233 -11.70 -10.29 25.49
C ILE A 233 -10.66 -9.19 25.60
N ASP A 234 -9.53 -9.50 26.23
CA ASP A 234 -8.41 -8.55 26.31
C ASP A 234 -7.80 -8.35 24.92
N VAL A 235 -7.99 -7.14 24.39
CA VAL A 235 -7.48 -6.73 23.08
C VAL A 235 -6.20 -5.86 23.25
N SER A 236 -5.83 -5.52 24.49
CA SER A 236 -4.66 -4.70 24.84
C SER A 236 -3.38 -5.54 24.87
N ARG A 237 -2.63 -5.55 23.75
CA ARG A 237 -1.20 -5.94 23.59
C ARG A 237 -0.71 -7.19 24.35
N THR A 238 -0.45 -8.25 23.58
CA THR A 238 0.79 -9.04 23.68
C THR A 238 1.71 -8.65 22.54
#